data_AF-A7I0M6-F1
#
_entry.id   AF-A7I0M6-F1
#
_cell.length_a   1.000
_cell.length_b   1.000
_cell.length_c   1.000
_cell.angle_alpha   90.00
_cell.angle_beta   90.00
_cell.angle_gamma   90.00
#
_symmetry.space_group_name_H-M   'P 1'
#
loop_
_entity.id
_entity.type
_entity.pdbx_description
1 polymer ?
#
loop_
_entity_poly.entity_id
_entity_poly.type
_entity_poly.pdbx_seq_one_letter_code
_entity_poly.pdbx_strand_id
1 'polypeptide(L)'
;MFYGNKNNKHVVKTDIKCDLNIKDCEILQNNEVIKFSFSPRPIRPIIPTSLKITGLDNLNKPSVVIKGVNMGEINADLIKKGNTYETTVVFNSCVDNMLYEIQIFEKNKFTGIKMQVIMPVR
;
A
#
# COMPACT_ATOMS: atom_id res chain seq x y z
N MET A 1 5.74 -25.93 30.07
CA MET A 1 4.98 -27.12 29.63
C MET A 1 4.49 -26.82 28.22
N PHE A 2 5.06 -27.50 27.23
CA PHE A 2 4.80 -27.24 25.82
C PHE A 2 3.64 -28.11 25.34
N TYR A 3 2.65 -27.50 24.68
CA TYR A 3 1.82 -28.20 23.70
C TYR A 3 2.21 -27.64 22.33
N GLY A 4 2.90 -28.47 21.55
CA GLY A 4 3.24 -28.16 20.17
C GLY A 4 2.05 -28.37 19.25
N ASN A 5 1.93 -27.53 18.23
CA ASN A 5 1.48 -28.02 16.94
C ASN A 5 2.29 -27.34 15.83
N LYS A 6 2.82 -28.18 14.94
CA LYS A 6 3.69 -27.86 13.82
C LYS A 6 2.88 -27.08 12.79
N ASN A 7 3.31 -25.87 12.47
CA ASN A 7 3.19 -25.29 11.13
C ASN A 7 4.22 -24.17 11.03
N ASN A 8 5.12 -24.29 10.06
CA ASN A 8 6.17 -23.33 9.73
C ASN A 8 5.55 -21.93 9.53
N LYS A 9 5.50 -21.11 10.58
CA LYS A 9 5.41 -19.66 10.44
C LYS A 9 6.83 -19.16 10.33
N HIS A 10 7.26 -18.93 9.09
CA HIS A 10 8.38 -18.04 8.83
C HIS A 10 7.96 -16.67 9.36
N VAL A 11 8.29 -16.37 10.62
CA VAL A 11 8.03 -15.07 11.24
C VAL A 11 9.00 -14.11 10.59
N VAL A 12 8.59 -13.52 9.46
CA VAL A 12 9.28 -12.37 8.89
C VAL A 12 9.07 -11.24 9.89
N LYS A 13 10.11 -11.00 10.70
CA LYS A 13 10.19 -9.89 11.63
C LYS A 13 10.42 -8.62 10.81
N THR A 14 9.37 -8.10 10.16
CA THR A 14 9.43 -6.79 9.51
C THR A 14 9.56 -5.74 10.61
N ASP A 15 10.71 -5.10 10.65
CA ASP A 15 10.99 -4.00 11.58
C ASP A 15 10.25 -2.76 11.07
N ILE A 16 9.02 -2.56 11.53
CA ILE A 16 8.12 -1.50 11.04
C ILE A 16 8.60 -0.16 11.60
N LYS A 17 9.32 0.63 10.78
CA LYS A 17 9.92 1.90 11.22
C LYS A 17 9.02 3.13 11.03
N CYS A 18 7.87 3.01 10.38
CA CYS A 18 7.00 4.16 10.12
C CYS A 18 5.51 3.82 9.95
N ASP A 19 4.65 4.71 10.46
CA ASP A 19 3.19 4.61 10.43
C ASP A 19 2.59 5.79 9.63
N LEU A 20 2.08 5.47 8.44
CA LEU A 20 1.48 6.40 7.47
C LEU A 20 0.14 7.00 7.92
N ASN A 21 -0.55 6.37 8.87
CA ASN A 21 -1.80 6.88 9.44
C ASN A 21 -1.53 7.96 10.52
N ILE A 22 -0.29 8.04 11.03
CA ILE A 22 0.13 9.04 12.04
C ILE A 22 0.93 10.17 11.40
N LYS A 23 1.91 9.84 10.58
CA LYS A 23 2.85 10.81 9.99
C LYS A 23 3.17 10.45 8.55
N ASP A 24 3.91 11.32 7.89
CA ASP A 24 4.45 10.99 6.57
C ASP A 24 5.66 10.08 6.76
N CYS A 25 5.87 9.16 5.82
CA CYS A 25 6.97 8.21 5.86
C CYS A 25 7.93 8.48 4.71
N GLU A 26 9.23 8.34 4.98
CA GLU A 26 10.29 8.62 4.02
C GLU A 26 11.25 7.44 3.93
N ILE A 27 11.70 7.14 2.71
CA ILE A 27 12.76 6.16 2.45
C ILE A 27 13.82 6.78 1.53
N LEU A 28 15.06 6.33 1.67
CA LEU A 28 16.14 6.71 0.76
C LEU A 28 16.36 5.57 -0.25
N GLN A 29 16.27 5.88 -1.54
CA GLN A 29 16.54 4.92 -2.61
C GLN A 29 17.34 5.60 -3.72
N ASN A 30 18.48 5.02 -4.10
CA ASN A 30 19.38 5.59 -5.12
C ASN A 30 19.75 7.07 -4.88
N ASN A 31 20.05 7.44 -3.63
CA ASN A 31 20.32 8.82 -3.20
C ASN A 31 19.15 9.82 -3.30
N GLU A 32 17.94 9.36 -3.62
CA GLU A 32 16.72 10.17 -3.62
C GLU A 32 15.85 9.85 -2.41
N VAL A 33 15.18 10.88 -1.86
CA VAL A 33 14.23 10.74 -0.75
C VAL A 33 12.82 10.59 -1.33
N ILE A 34 12.18 9.46 -1.04
CA ILE A 34 10.80 9.18 -1.46
C ILE A 34 9.89 9.32 -0.25
N LYS A 35 8.85 10.16 -0.37
CA LYS A 35 7.92 10.49 0.70
C LYS A 35 6.50 9.96 0.42
N PHE A 36 5.87 9.39 1.44
CA PHE A 36 4.52 8.83 1.42
C PHE A 36 3.62 9.54 2.43
N SER A 37 2.38 9.88 2.05
CA SER A 37 1.41 10.57 2.92
C SER A 37 -0.05 10.24 2.57
N PHE A 38 -0.94 10.15 3.57
CA PHE A 38 -2.40 10.08 3.37
C PHE A 38 -3.09 11.41 3.71
N SER A 39 -4.08 11.81 2.92
CA SER A 39 -4.95 12.96 3.20
C SER A 39 -6.39 12.76 2.67
N PRO A 40 -7.43 12.82 3.53
CA PRO A 40 -7.33 12.89 4.99
C PRO A 40 -6.69 11.61 5.55
N ARG A 41 -6.03 11.70 6.70
CA ARG A 41 -5.53 10.50 7.39
C ARG A 41 -6.74 9.63 7.76
N PRO A 42 -6.82 8.37 7.33
CA PRO A 42 -8.03 7.57 7.49
C PRO A 42 -8.33 7.28 8.97
N ILE A 43 -9.59 7.49 9.38
CA ILE A 43 -10.06 7.28 10.76
C ILE A 43 -10.61 5.85 10.94
N ARG A 44 -11.17 5.25 9.88
CA ARG A 44 -11.64 3.85 9.82
C ARG A 44 -11.47 3.31 8.40
N PRO A 45 -11.33 1.98 8.20
CA PRO A 45 -11.03 1.44 6.87
C PRO A 45 -12.19 1.55 5.87
N ILE A 46 -13.45 1.59 6.35
CA ILE A 46 -14.67 1.74 5.51
C ILE A 46 -14.86 3.21 5.07
N ILE A 47 -13.80 3.79 4.50
CA ILE A 47 -13.84 5.14 3.95
C ILE A 47 -13.22 5.04 2.56
N PRO A 48 -13.96 5.41 1.49
CA PRO A 48 -13.38 5.60 0.18
C PRO A 48 -12.18 6.52 0.29
N THR A 49 -10.99 5.96 0.06
CA THR A 49 -9.73 6.64 0.24
C THR A 49 -9.13 6.90 -1.13
N SER A 50 -8.75 8.16 -1.38
CA SER A 50 -8.06 8.49 -2.62
C SER A 50 -6.60 8.05 -2.51
N LEU A 51 -6.18 7.14 -3.39
CA LEU A 51 -4.78 6.82 -3.60
C LEU A 51 -4.23 7.79 -4.65
N LYS A 52 -3.22 8.56 -4.26
CA LYS A 52 -2.53 9.51 -5.13
C LYS A 52 -1.06 9.12 -5.26
N ILE A 53 -0.57 9.07 -6.49
CA ILE A 53 0.80 8.69 -6.83
C ILE A 53 1.43 9.79 -7.68
N THR A 54 2.56 10.32 -7.22
CA THR A 54 3.38 11.34 -7.89
C THR A 54 4.72 10.74 -8.33
N GLY A 55 5.40 11.36 -9.31
CA GLY A 55 6.76 10.97 -9.68
C GLY A 55 6.86 9.73 -10.56
N LEU A 56 5.74 9.26 -11.10
CA LEU A 56 5.73 8.25 -12.16
C LEU A 56 5.88 8.93 -13.52
N ASP A 57 6.60 8.26 -14.42
CA ASP A 57 6.63 8.60 -15.83
C ASP A 57 5.23 8.57 -16.46
N ASN A 58 5.12 9.05 -17.69
CA ASN A 58 3.86 9.16 -18.41
C ASN A 58 3.36 7.78 -18.88
N LEU A 59 2.85 6.96 -17.95
CA LEU A 59 2.37 5.59 -18.18
C LEU A 59 1.08 5.58 -19.02
N ASN A 60 0.99 4.59 -19.91
CA ASN A 60 -0.13 4.34 -20.80
C ASN A 60 -1.07 3.27 -20.24
N LYS A 61 -2.31 3.67 -19.90
CA LYS A 61 -3.31 2.83 -19.20
C LYS A 61 -2.72 2.21 -17.92
N PRO A 62 -2.32 3.04 -16.94
CA PRO A 62 -1.79 2.53 -15.69
C PRO A 62 -2.91 2.02 -14.79
N SER A 63 -2.60 0.99 -14.02
CA SER A 63 -3.46 0.43 -12.99
C SER A 63 -2.66 0.06 -11.75
N VAL A 64 -3.36 -0.14 -10.64
CA VAL A 64 -2.79 -0.55 -9.37
C VAL A 64 -3.44 -1.85 -8.91
N VAL A 65 -2.61 -2.75 -8.38
CA VAL A 65 -3.04 -3.95 -7.67
C VAL A 65 -2.59 -3.84 -6.23
N ILE A 66 -3.53 -3.88 -5.29
CA ILE A 66 -3.26 -3.80 -3.85
C ILE A 66 -3.58 -5.15 -3.24
N LYS A 67 -2.54 -5.87 -2.79
CA LYS A 67 -2.65 -7.20 -2.20
C LYS A 67 -2.59 -7.10 -0.69
N GLY A 68 -3.66 -7.50 0.00
CA GLY A 68 -3.67 -7.59 1.46
C GLY A 68 -3.46 -9.02 1.93
N VAL A 69 -2.56 -9.24 2.90
CA VAL A 69 -2.22 -10.58 3.43
C VAL A 69 -3.46 -11.39 3.86
N ASN A 70 -4.54 -10.71 4.30
CA ASN A 70 -5.80 -11.32 4.72
C ASN A 70 -7.06 -10.71 4.06
N MET A 71 -6.91 -9.85 3.04
CA MET A 71 -8.03 -9.10 2.44
C MET A 71 -8.25 -9.32 0.95
N GLY A 72 -7.45 -10.20 0.32
CA GLY A 72 -7.51 -10.41 -1.12
C GLY A 72 -6.86 -9.26 -1.89
N GLU A 73 -7.25 -9.12 -3.15
CA GLU A 73 -6.64 -8.16 -4.09
C GLU A 73 -7.66 -7.09 -4.50
N ILE A 74 -7.25 -5.82 -4.46
CA ILE A 74 -7.99 -4.69 -5.01
C ILE A 74 -7.32 -4.28 -6.31
N ASN A 75 -8.08 -4.26 -7.40
CA ASN A 75 -7.60 -3.80 -8.71
C ASN A 75 -8.31 -2.49 -9.05
N ALA A 76 -7.56 -1.46 -9.43
CA ALA A 76 -8.14 -0.18 -9.81
C ALA A 76 -7.33 0.50 -10.91
N ASP A 77 -8.04 1.16 -11.84
CA ASP A 77 -7.41 1.98 -12.86
C ASP A 77 -6.90 3.29 -12.25
N LEU A 78 -5.76 3.76 -12.74
CA LEU A 78 -5.17 5.04 -12.33
C LEU A 78 -5.49 6.11 -13.37
N ILE A 79 -6.11 7.19 -12.92
CA ILE A 79 -6.47 8.34 -13.76
C ILE A 79 -5.38 9.39 -13.63
N LYS A 80 -4.80 9.81 -14.76
CA LYS A 80 -3.83 10.90 -14.78
C LYS A 80 -4.53 12.26 -14.60
N LYS A 81 -4.09 13.05 -13.63
CA LYS A 81 -4.44 14.45 -13.42
C LYS A 81 -3.16 15.27 -13.22
N GLY A 82 -2.76 16.01 -14.25
CA GLY A 82 -1.50 16.76 -14.24
C GLY A 82 -0.29 15.84 -14.05
N ASN A 83 0.48 16.06 -12.98
CA ASN A 83 1.66 15.25 -12.62
C ASN A 83 1.34 14.11 -11.65
N THR A 84 0.07 13.75 -11.54
CA THR A 84 -0.42 12.78 -10.55
C THR A 84 -1.31 11.72 -11.16
N TYR A 85 -1.21 10.52 -10.62
CA TYR A 85 -2.12 9.42 -10.87
C TYR A 85 -3.01 9.23 -9.64
N GLU A 86 -4.32 9.18 -9.86
CA GLU A 86 -5.30 9.09 -8.79
C GLU A 86 -6.26 7.93 -9.02
N THR A 87 -6.67 7.28 -7.93
CA THR A 87 -7.79 6.35 -7.93
C THR A 87 -8.48 6.38 -6.57
N THR A 88 -9.67 5.79 -6.48
CA THR A 88 -10.39 5.64 -5.21
C THR A 88 -10.43 4.16 -4.85
N VAL A 89 -9.94 3.85 -3.66
CA VAL A 89 -9.91 2.49 -3.11
C VAL A 89 -10.68 2.45 -1.81
N VAL A 90 -11.45 1.39 -1.62
CA VAL A 90 -12.17 1.12 -0.37
C VAL A 90 -11.47 -0.05 0.28
N PHE A 91 -10.88 0.18 1.45
CA PHE A 91 -10.30 -0.89 2.25
C PHE A 91 -11.40 -1.49 3.13
N ASN A 92 -11.45 -2.81 3.26
CA ASN A 92 -12.36 -3.40 4.23
C ASN A 92 -11.83 -3.13 5.65
N SER A 93 -12.71 -3.11 6.66
CA SER A 93 -12.28 -3.00 8.06
C SER A 93 -11.63 -4.29 8.53
N CYS A 94 -10.41 -4.18 9.07
CA CYS A 94 -9.81 -5.24 9.89
C CYS A 94 -9.83 -4.87 11.37
N VAL A 95 -9.73 -5.90 12.19
CA VAL A 95 -9.55 -5.83 13.64
C VAL A 95 -8.07 -5.65 13.99
N ASP A 96 -7.15 -6.06 13.10
CA ASP A 96 -5.70 -5.99 13.27
C ASP A 96 -4.99 -5.12 12.21
N ASN A 97 -3.77 -4.68 12.53
CA ASN A 97 -2.89 -3.98 11.57
C ASN A 97 -2.77 -4.76 10.26
N MET A 98 -2.97 -4.08 9.14
CA MET A 98 -2.98 -4.70 7.83
C MET A 98 -1.72 -4.38 7.05
N LEU A 99 -1.06 -5.41 6.55
CA LEU A 99 0.04 -5.28 5.58
C LEU A 99 -0.53 -5.41 4.16
N TYR A 100 -0.23 -4.41 3.33
CA TYR A 100 -0.56 -4.40 1.91
C TYR A 100 0.69 -4.29 1.06
N GLU A 101 0.70 -4.93 -0.10
CA GLU A 101 1.64 -4.67 -1.19
C GLU A 101 0.90 -4.00 -2.35
N ILE A 102 1.29 -2.77 -2.67
CA ILE A 102 0.78 -1.98 -3.78
C ILE A 102 1.72 -2.18 -4.97
N GLN A 103 1.20 -2.63 -6.10
CA GLN A 103 1.94 -2.89 -7.33
C GLN A 103 1.38 -2.05 -8.48
N ILE A 104 2.26 -1.44 -9.27
CA ILE A 104 1.87 -0.61 -10.43
C ILE A 104 2.01 -1.41 -11.71
N PHE A 105 0.98 -1.33 -12.55
CA PHE A 105 0.91 -1.98 -13.84
C PHE A 105 0.74 -0.94 -14.96
N GLU A 106 1.28 -1.25 -16.13
CA GLU A 106 1.05 -0.53 -17.37
C GLU A 106 0.59 -1.53 -18.43
N LYS A 107 -0.59 -1.34 -19.02
CA LYS A 107 -1.18 -2.29 -19.99
C LYS A 107 -1.16 -3.74 -19.47
N ASN A 108 -1.55 -3.94 -18.22
CA ASN A 108 -1.56 -5.24 -17.52
C ASN A 108 -0.18 -5.90 -17.34
N LYS A 109 0.93 -5.17 -17.55
CA LYS A 109 2.28 -5.63 -17.23
C LYS A 109 2.78 -4.94 -15.98
N PHE A 110 3.33 -5.72 -15.04
CA PHE A 110 3.95 -5.18 -13.84
C PHE A 110 5.13 -4.29 -14.23
N THR A 111 5.16 -3.07 -13.71
CA THR A 111 6.19 -2.06 -14.04
C THR A 111 7.50 -2.28 -13.29
N GLY A 112 7.55 -3.19 -12.31
CA GLY A 112 8.66 -3.30 -11.36
C GLY A 112 8.44 -2.47 -10.09
N ILE A 113 7.51 -1.52 -10.11
CA ILE A 113 7.25 -0.59 -9.01
C ILE A 113 6.28 -1.22 -8.01
N LYS A 114 6.75 -1.41 -6.77
CA LYS A 114 5.92 -1.89 -5.67
C LYS A 114 6.28 -1.24 -4.34
N MET A 115 5.31 -1.16 -3.45
CA MET A 115 5.49 -0.65 -2.09
C MET A 115 4.72 -1.51 -1.09
N GLN A 116 5.34 -1.82 0.04
CA GLN A 116 4.66 -2.42 1.19
C GLN A 116 4.21 -1.32 2.16
N VAL A 117 2.94 -1.32 2.52
CA VAL A 117 2.35 -0.36 3.46
C VAL A 117 1.62 -1.07 4.58
N ILE A 118 1.65 -0.46 5.77
CA ILE A 118 0.86 -0.93 6.91
C ILE A 118 -0.23 0.08 7.21
N MET A 119 -1.46 -0.41 7.30
CA MET A 119 -2.62 0.34 7.77
C MET A 119 -2.94 -0.11 9.20
N PRO A 120 -2.56 0.64 10.23
CA PRO A 120 -2.95 0.33 11.59
C PRO A 120 -4.44 0.49 11.81
N VAL A 121 -4.99 -0.35 12.69
CA VAL A 121 -6.35 -0.23 13.19
C VAL A 121 -6.34 0.74 14.36
N ARG A 122 -7.21 1.75 14.32
CA ARG A 122 -7.47 2.67 15.44
C ARG A 122 -8.83 2.38 16.05
#